data_AF-A0A2P5BF31-F1
#
_entry.id   AF-A0A2P5BF31-F1
#
_cell.length_a   1.000
_cell.length_b   1.000
_cell.length_c   1.000
_cell.angle_alpha   90.00
_cell.angle_beta   90.00
_cell.angle_gamma   90.00
#
_symmetry.space_group_name_H-M   'P 1'
#
loop_
_entity.id
_entity.type
_entity.pdbx_description
1 polymer ?
#
loop_
_entity_poly.entity_id
_entity_poly.type
_entity_poly.pdbx_seq_one_letter_code
_entity_poly.pdbx_strand_id
1 'polypeptide(L)'
;MSQCGTHGSTRDKGGRRVYARVGNPVSQCPGQCAWPFHQPIYGPQNPPLVSPKGDVGVDGMVINFATVLAGTVTNPFHGGYFQGRQTHPWRR
;
A
#
# COMPACT_ATOMS: atom_id res chain seq x y z
N MET A 1 13.09 0.39 6.62
CA MET A 1 12.08 -0.44 5.93
C MET A 1 10.99 0.50 5.44
N SER A 2 10.89 0.67 4.13
CA SER A 2 9.99 1.64 3.51
C SER A 2 8.61 0.99 3.27
N GLN A 3 7.73 0.97 4.27
CA GLN A 3 6.35 0.50 4.11
C GLN A 3 5.38 1.70 4.23
N CYS A 4 4.73 2.06 3.12
CA CYS A 4 3.68 3.10 3.11
C CYS A 4 2.31 2.59 3.56
N GLY A 5 2.22 1.28 3.83
CA GLY A 5 1.06 0.68 4.43
C GLY A 5 1.41 -0.67 5.02
N THR A 6 0.75 -1.01 6.13
CA THR A 6 0.82 -2.33 6.75
C THR A 6 -0.61 -2.81 6.98
N HIS A 7 -0.79 -4.12 7.06
CA HIS A 7 -2.09 -4.71 7.36
C HIS A 7 -1.90 -5.91 8.27
N GLY A 8 -2.96 -6.27 8.99
CA GLY A 8 -2.90 -7.35 9.95
C GLY A 8 -4.28 -7.85 10.33
N SER A 9 -4.29 -8.87 11.18
CA SER A 9 -5.50 -9.35 11.83
C SER A 9 -5.25 -9.47 13.33
N THR A 10 -6.27 -9.18 14.11
CA THR A 10 -6.29 -9.36 15.56
C THR A 10 -7.49 -10.20 15.95
N ARG A 11 -7.43 -10.89 17.09
CA ARG A 11 -8.57 -11.60 17.67
C ARG A 11 -9.01 -10.85 18.92
N ASP A 12 -10.28 -10.48 18.97
CA ASP A 12 -10.92 -9.95 20.18
C ASP A 12 -12.09 -10.86 20.62
N LYS A 13 -12.81 -10.47 21.68
CA LYS A 13 -13.97 -11.22 22.18
C LYS A 13 -15.11 -11.38 21.16
N GLY A 14 -15.16 -10.54 20.13
CA GLY A 14 -16.14 -10.60 19.03
C GLY A 14 -15.64 -11.33 17.78
N GLY A 15 -14.43 -11.90 17.80
CA GLY A 15 -13.89 -12.71 16.71
C GLY A 15 -12.63 -12.13 16.07
N ARG A 16 -12.34 -12.54 14.83
CA ARG A 16 -11.18 -12.05 14.07
C ARG A 16 -11.53 -10.71 13.41
N ARG A 17 -10.80 -9.67 13.74
CA ARG A 17 -10.85 -8.36 13.05
C ARG A 17 -9.62 -8.18 12.19
N VAL A 18 -9.79 -7.56 11.03
CA VAL A 18 -8.71 -7.19 10.13
C VAL A 18 -8.53 -5.68 10.16
N TYR A 19 -7.29 -5.21 10.07
CA TYR A 19 -6.98 -3.79 10.05
C TYR A 19 -5.90 -3.50 9.01
N ALA A 20 -5.93 -2.29 8.48
CA ALA A 20 -4.91 -1.72 7.62
C ALA A 20 -4.50 -0.37 8.18
N ARG A 21 -3.21 -0.08 8.11
CA ARG A 21 -2.60 1.21 8.44
C ARG A 21 -1.98 1.74 7.16
N VAL A 22 -2.35 2.96 6.77
CA VAL A 22 -1.74 3.68 5.65
C VAL A 22 -0.90 4.82 6.23
N GLY A 23 0.35 4.88 5.82
CA GLY A 23 1.31 5.90 6.22
C GLY A 23 1.29 7.10 5.29
N ASN A 24 1.89 8.21 5.72
CA ASN A 24 2.14 9.34 4.83
C ASN A 24 3.36 9.01 3.95
N PRO A 25 3.20 8.88 2.62
CA PRO A 25 4.28 8.46 1.74
C PRO A 25 5.38 9.52 1.60
N VAL A 26 5.10 10.80 1.85
CA VAL A 26 6.10 11.88 1.80
C VAL A 26 7.09 11.77 2.95
N SER A 27 6.60 11.53 4.17
CA SER A 27 7.47 11.49 5.36
C SER A 27 8.03 10.12 5.67
N GLN A 28 7.28 9.04 5.37
CA GLN A 28 7.65 7.69 5.78
C GLN A 28 8.44 6.95 4.69
N CYS A 29 8.22 7.26 3.41
CA CYS A 29 8.77 6.50 2.28
C CYS A 29 8.88 7.33 0.97
N PRO A 30 9.71 8.40 0.96
CA PRO A 30 9.88 9.23 -0.24
C PRO A 30 10.30 8.37 -1.44
N GLY A 31 9.63 8.53 -2.58
CA GLY A 31 9.97 7.82 -3.82
C GLY A 31 9.71 6.31 -3.83
N GLN A 32 8.93 5.75 -2.90
CA GLN A 32 8.58 4.32 -2.94
C GLN A 32 7.09 4.02 -3.17
N CYS A 33 6.16 4.84 -2.68
CA CYS A 33 4.73 4.51 -2.79
C CYS A 33 3.83 5.67 -3.22
N ALA A 34 4.40 6.63 -3.95
CA ALA A 34 3.65 7.67 -4.63
C ALA A 34 3.85 7.61 -6.15
N TRP A 35 4.39 6.51 -6.70
CA TRP A 35 4.42 6.30 -8.15
C TRP A 35 2.98 6.28 -8.69
N PRO A 36 2.66 6.95 -9.82
CA PRO A 36 3.57 7.61 -10.78
C PRO A 36 3.85 9.09 -10.50
N PHE A 37 3.37 9.64 -9.37
CA PHE A 37 3.48 11.07 -9.02
C PHE A 37 4.79 11.44 -8.31
N HIS A 38 5.59 10.44 -7.94
CA HIS A 38 6.96 10.63 -7.45
C HIS A 38 7.92 9.71 -8.19
N GLN A 39 9.13 10.21 -8.43
CA GLN A 39 10.18 9.43 -9.08
C GLN A 39 10.50 8.20 -8.22
N PRO A 40 10.41 6.98 -8.79
CA PRO A 40 10.66 5.77 -8.04
C PRO A 40 12.17 5.60 -7.81
N ILE A 41 12.58 5.10 -6.64
CA ILE A 41 14.01 4.84 -6.35
C ILE A 41 14.57 3.71 -7.24
N TYR A 42 13.72 2.79 -7.69
CA TYR A 42 14.07 1.65 -8.54
C TYR A 42 13.14 1.54 -9.74
N GLY A 43 13.63 1.02 -10.86
CA GLY A 43 12.87 0.89 -12.11
C GLY A 43 12.99 2.09 -13.05
N PRO A 44 12.13 2.21 -14.07
CA PRO A 44 12.19 3.28 -15.06
C PRO A 44 12.12 4.67 -14.42
N GLN A 45 13.17 5.47 -14.62
CA GLN A 45 13.33 6.82 -14.06
C GLN A 45 12.64 7.89 -14.92
N ASN A 46 11.43 7.58 -15.41
CA ASN A 46 10.67 8.54 -16.20
C ASN A 46 10.26 9.73 -15.32
N PRO A 47 10.12 10.94 -15.88
CA PRO A 47 9.63 12.10 -15.15
C PRO A 47 8.30 11.78 -14.45
N PRO A 48 8.12 12.19 -13.18
CA PRO A 48 6.88 11.95 -12.46
C PRO A 48 5.69 12.62 -13.17
N LEU A 49 4.54 11.96 -13.12
CA LEU A 49 3.30 12.57 -13.56
C LEU A 49 2.87 13.65 -12.57
N VAL A 50 2.10 14.62 -13.06
CA VAL A 50 1.53 15.66 -12.21
C VAL A 50 0.48 15.04 -11.30
N SER A 51 0.59 15.31 -10.00
CA SER A 51 -0.40 14.93 -9.01
C SER A 51 -1.75 15.59 -9.35
N PRO A 52 -2.83 14.82 -9.54
CA PRO A 52 -4.16 15.38 -9.86
C PRO A 52 -4.73 16.28 -8.77
N LYS A 53 -4.29 16.12 -7.50
CA LYS A 53 -4.69 17.00 -6.38
C LYS A 53 -3.66 18.07 -6.04
N GLY A 54 -2.51 18.08 -6.70
CA GLY A 54 -1.38 18.97 -6.37
C GLY A 54 -0.62 18.57 -5.10
N ASP A 55 -1.01 17.48 -4.44
CA ASP A 55 -0.33 16.91 -3.27
C ASP A 55 0.01 15.43 -3.52
N VAL A 56 1.28 15.20 -3.84
CA VAL A 56 1.85 13.86 -4.09
C VAL A 56 1.69 12.94 -2.88
N GLY A 57 1.66 13.49 -1.66
CA GLY A 57 1.47 12.74 -0.43
C GLY A 57 0.08 12.19 -0.29
N VAL A 58 -0.92 13.02 -0.53
CA VAL A 58 -2.33 12.64 -0.50
C VAL A 58 -2.61 11.62 -1.60
N ASP A 59 -2.17 11.89 -2.84
CA ASP A 59 -2.40 10.98 -3.95
C ASP A 59 -1.70 9.63 -3.75
N GLY A 60 -0.47 9.64 -3.21
CA GLY A 60 0.21 8.41 -2.80
C GLY A 60 -0.53 7.66 -1.69
N MET A 61 -1.09 8.35 -0.70
CA MET A 61 -1.88 7.73 0.36
C MET A 61 -3.14 7.04 -0.21
N VAL A 62 -3.83 7.71 -1.13
CA VAL A 62 -5.02 7.17 -1.81
C VAL A 62 -4.67 5.91 -2.61
N ILE A 63 -3.54 5.91 -3.34
CA ILE A 63 -3.05 4.73 -4.04
C ILE A 63 -2.82 3.57 -3.07
N ASN A 64 -2.08 3.78 -1.98
CA ASN A 64 -1.79 2.74 -1.01
C ASN A 64 -3.06 2.19 -0.35
N PHE A 65 -4.01 3.06 0.00
CA PHE A 65 -5.30 2.64 0.53
C PHE A 65 -6.07 1.78 -0.47
N ALA A 66 -6.16 2.20 -1.74
CA ALA A 66 -6.84 1.45 -2.78
C ALA A 66 -6.19 0.09 -3.03
N THR A 67 -4.86 0.00 -3.03
CA THR A 67 -4.12 -1.28 -3.17
C THR A 67 -4.46 -2.24 -2.04
N VAL A 68 -4.45 -1.76 -0.80
CA VAL A 68 -4.73 -2.57 0.39
C VAL A 68 -6.20 -3.04 0.38
N LEU A 69 -7.14 -2.17 0.00
CA LEU A 69 -8.56 -2.51 -0.16
C LEU A 69 -8.77 -3.54 -1.28
N ALA A 70 -8.16 -3.34 -2.45
CA ALA A 70 -8.22 -4.30 -3.56
C ALA A 70 -7.74 -5.69 -3.12
N GLY A 71 -6.63 -5.75 -2.37
CA GLY A 71 -6.12 -6.99 -1.77
C GLY A 71 -7.08 -7.65 -0.78
N THR A 72 -7.96 -6.90 -0.11
CA THR A 72 -9.01 -7.51 0.73
C THR A 72 -10.14 -8.11 -0.07
N VAL A 73 -10.71 -7.35 -1.01
CA VAL A 73 -11.93 -7.76 -1.73
C VAL A 73 -11.66 -8.86 -2.75
N THR A 74 -10.42 -8.94 -3.26
CA THR A 74 -10.01 -9.96 -4.24
C THR A 74 -9.37 -11.19 -3.59
N ASN A 75 -9.35 -11.31 -2.26
CA ASN A 75 -8.71 -12.44 -1.59
C ASN A 75 -9.52 -13.74 -1.75
N PRO A 76 -9.04 -14.75 -2.50
CA PRO A 76 -9.79 -15.97 -2.76
C PRO A 76 -9.89 -16.89 -1.53
N PHE A 77 -9.13 -16.61 -0.47
CA PHE A 77 -9.09 -17.42 0.76
C PHE A 77 -9.92 -16.84 1.90
N HIS A 78 -10.63 -15.73 1.66
CA HIS A 78 -11.49 -15.08 2.66
C HIS A 78 -10.77 -14.75 3.98
N GLY A 79 -9.44 -14.62 3.94
CA GLY A 79 -8.57 -14.48 5.11
C GLY A 79 -8.23 -13.04 5.49
N GLY A 80 -8.89 -12.04 4.88
CA GLY A 80 -8.49 -10.64 4.95
C GLY A 80 -7.72 -10.23 3.69
N TYR A 81 -6.43 -9.95 3.78
CA TYR A 81 -5.64 -9.37 2.68
C TYR A 81 -4.89 -10.42 1.85
N PHE A 82 -4.87 -10.22 0.52
CA PHE A 82 -4.11 -11.00 -0.43
C PHE A 82 -3.01 -10.15 -1.09
N GLN A 83 -1.75 -10.54 -0.87
CA GLN A 83 -0.56 -9.94 -1.50
C GLN A 83 0.15 -10.92 -2.46
N GLY A 84 -0.60 -11.89 -3.00
CA GLY A 84 -0.04 -13.00 -3.79
C GLY A 84 0.21 -14.27 -2.98
N ARG A 85 0.63 -15.34 -3.69
CA ARG A 85 0.99 -16.65 -3.11
C ARG A 85 2.16 -16.49 -2.14
N GLN A 86 2.23 -17.34 -1.11
CA GLN A 86 3.24 -17.27 -0.06
C GLN A 86 4.69 -17.39 -0.57
N THR A 87 4.88 -17.94 -1.77
CA THR A 87 6.16 -18.05 -2.48
C THR A 87 6.57 -16.79 -3.25
N HIS A 88 5.75 -15.73 -3.28
CA HIS A 88 6.14 -14.47 -3.92
C HIS A 88 7.20 -13.75 -3.08
N PRO A 89 8.35 -13.37 -3.68
CA PRO A 89 9.49 -12.80 -2.95
C PRO A 89 9.23 -11.44 -2.30
N TRP A 90 8.07 -10.82 -2.57
CA TRP A 90 7.70 -9.48 -2.08
C TRP A 90 6.68 -9.47 -0.94
N ARG A 91 6.29 -10.62 -0.37
CA ARG A 91 5.54 -10.65 0.89
C ARG A 91 6.49 -10.32 2.05
N ARG A 92 6.46 -9.07 2.55
CA ARG A 92 6.94 -8.70 3.89
C ARG A 92 5.76 -8.33 4.76
#